data_AF-A0A7C2SCF8-F1
#
_entry.id   AF-A0A7C2SCF8-F1
#
_cell.length_a   1.000
_cell.length_b   1.000
_cell.length_c   1.000
_cell.angle_alpha   90.00
_cell.angle_beta   90.00
_cell.angle_gamma   90.00
#
_symmetry.space_group_name_H-M   'P 1'
#
loop_
_entity.id
_entity.type
_entity.pdbx_description
1 polymer ?
#
loop_
_entity_poly.entity_id
_entity_poly.type
_entity_poly.pdbx_seq_one_letter_code
_entity_poly.pdbx_strand_id
1 'polypeptide(L)' 'MDLRLLRASLAAAALLLASCSVGPIWAPELRGQVVDGTTGAPVAEAGVFASYTWEYTHHWDIRWTRTDAEGRFVIPGH' A
#
# COMPACT_ATOMS: atom_id res chain seq x y z
N MET A 1 32.62 27.37 -1.89
CA MET A 1 31.65 26.26 -2.03
C MET A 1 31.60 25.57 -0.68
N ASP A 2 30.52 25.79 0.08
CA ASP A 2 30.46 25.45 1.51
C ASP A 2 30.13 23.94 1.70
N LEU A 3 31.07 23.20 2.28
CA LEU A 3 30.93 21.77 2.57
C LEU A 3 29.73 21.45 3.49
N ARG A 4 29.23 22.43 4.25
CA ARG A 4 28.06 22.28 5.13
C ARG A 4 26.75 22.17 4.33
N LEU A 5 26.65 22.90 3.23
CA LEU A 5 25.48 22.85 2.33
C LEU A 5 25.46 21.53 1.54
N LEU A 6 26.63 21.02 1.13
CA LEU A 6 26.74 19.73 0.43
C LEU A 6 26.28 18.55 1.32
N ARG A 7 26.60 18.60 2.62
CA ARG A 7 26.20 17.58 3.60
C ARG A 7 24.70 17.59 3.90
N ALA A 8 24.09 18.78 3.95
CA ALA A 8 22.64 18.90 4.14
C ALA A 8 21.85 18.31 2.95
N SER A 9 22.34 18.51 1.72
CA SER A 9 21.70 17.99 0.50
C SER A 9 21.79 16.47 0.36
N LEU A 10 22.87 15.85 0.81
CA LEU A 10 23.02 14.38 0.84
C LEU A 10 22.07 13.72 1.85
N ALA A 11 21.82 14.36 2.99
CA ALA A 11 20.88 13.85 3.99
C ALA A 11 19.42 13.90 3.50
N ALA A 12 19.03 14.97 2.80
CA ALA A 12 17.69 15.09 2.23
C ALA A 12 17.42 14.09 1.09
N ALA A 13 18.44 13.79 0.27
CA ALA A 13 18.32 12.78 -0.79
C ALA A 13 18.24 11.35 -0.25
N ALA A 14 18.87 11.05 0.90
CA ALA A 14 18.82 9.73 1.53
C ALA A 14 17.45 9.40 2.14
N LEU A 15 16.70 10.41 2.62
CA LEU A 15 15.35 10.19 3.15
C LEU A 15 14.28 9.95 2.07
N LEU A 16 14.49 10.41 0.83
CA LEU A 16 13.56 10.19 -0.29
C LEU A 16 13.66 8.78 -0.88
N LEU A 17 14.70 8.01 -0.52
CA LEU A 17 14.88 6.61 -0.89
C LEU A 17 14.47 5.63 0.23
N ALA A 18 13.74 6.12 1.24
CA ALA A 18 12.90 5.28 2.10
C ALA A 18 11.73 4.74 1.27
N SER A 19 12.09 3.92 0.29
CA SER A 19 11.24 2.98 -0.38
C SER A 19 10.39 2.33 0.70
N CYS A 20 9.07 2.50 0.60
CA CYS A 20 8.15 1.55 1.17
C CYS A 20 8.52 0.23 0.49
N SER A 21 9.41 -0.53 1.10
CA SER A 21 9.70 -1.88 0.65
C SER A 21 8.37 -2.61 0.74
N VAL A 22 7.87 -3.04 -0.41
CA VAL A 22 6.76 -3.99 -0.50
C VAL A 22 7.32 -5.34 -0.05
N GLY A 23 7.65 -5.44 1.23
CA GLY A 23 7.86 -6.72 1.89
C GLY A 23 6.52 -7.47 2.00
N PRO A 24 6.53 -8.77 2.29
CA PRO A 24 5.31 -9.49 2.61
C PRO A 24 4.56 -8.71 3.70
N ILE A 25 3.27 -8.46 3.47
CA ILE A 25 2.42 -7.80 4.45
C ILE A 25 2.29 -8.77 5.63
N TRP A 26 3.17 -8.64 6.63
CA TRP A 26 2.99 -9.23 7.96
C TRP A 26 1.98 -8.44 8.79
N ALA A 27 1.22 -7.53 8.16
CA ALA A 27 0.11 -6.90 8.83
C ALA A 27 -0.97 -7.96 9.07
N PRO A 28 -1.59 -7.98 10.26
CA PRO A 28 -2.66 -8.93 10.59
C PRO A 28 -3.88 -8.77 9.68
N GLU A 29 -3.98 -7.65 8.97
CA GLU A 29 -5.02 -7.35 7.98
C GLU A 29 -4.62 -6.14 7.11
N LEU A 30 -5.22 -6.07 5.92
CA LEU A 30 -5.23 -4.92 5.03
C LEU A 30 -6.61 -4.25 5.14
N ARG A 31 -6.64 -2.96 5.48
CA ARG A 31 -7.88 -2.16 5.55
C ARG A 31 -7.80 -0.98 4.60
N GLY A 32 -8.94 -0.57 4.06
CA GLY A 32 -9.02 0.63 3.24
C GLY A 32 -10.45 1.03 2.88
N GLN A 33 -10.55 2.03 2.01
CA GLN A 33 -11.82 2.53 1.49
C GLN A 33 -11.69 2.76 -0.02
N VAL A 34 -12.71 2.37 -0.77
CA VAL A 34 -12.85 2.63 -2.21
C VAL A 34 -13.82 3.79 -2.39
N VAL A 35 -13.36 4.83 -3.07
CA VAL A 35 -14.15 6.02 -3.40
C VAL A 35 -14.11 6.28 -4.89
N ASP A 36 -15.19 6.83 -5.43
CA ASP A 36 -15.24 7.31 -6.80
C ASP A 36 -14.35 8.55 -6.95
N GLY A 37 -13.41 8.52 -7.89
CA GLY A 37 -12.40 9.57 -8.04
C GLY A 37 -12.94 10.91 -8.52
N THR A 38 -14.17 10.98 -9.03
CA THR A 38 -14.79 12.20 -9.56
C THR A 38 -15.66 12.87 -8.51
N THR A 39 -16.43 12.08 -7.77
CA THR A 39 -17.45 12.53 -6.81
C THR A 39 -16.97 12.46 -5.36
N GLY A 40 -15.95 11.65 -5.07
CA GLY A 40 -15.52 11.32 -3.71
C GLY A 40 -16.51 10.43 -2.96
N ALA A 41 -17.58 9.97 -3.61
CA ALA A 41 -18.57 9.11 -2.98
C ALA A 41 -18.01 7.69 -2.72
N PRO A 42 -18.40 7.03 -1.62
CA PRO A 42 -17.99 5.65 -1.37
C PRO A 42 -18.56 4.70 -2.43
N VAL A 43 -17.76 3.72 -2.84
CA VAL A 43 -18.20 2.68 -3.79
C VAL A 43 -18.52 1.42 -3.01
N ALA A 44 -19.81 1.12 -2.85
CA ALA A 44 -20.29 -0.12 -2.24
C ALA A 44 -20.15 -1.32 -3.20
N GLU A 45 -20.02 -2.53 -2.64
CA GLU A 45 -19.93 -3.80 -3.40
C GLU A 45 -18.74 -3.87 -4.39
N ALA A 46 -17.75 -2.99 -4.26
CA ALA A 46 -16.54 -3.02 -5.07
C ALA A 46 -15.70 -4.26 -4.72
N GLY A 47 -15.32 -5.04 -5.73
CA GLY A 47 -14.41 -6.17 -5.55
C GLY A 47 -12.98 -5.69 -5.28
N VAL A 48 -12.39 -6.10 -4.16
CA VAL A 48 -11.01 -5.78 -3.80
C VAL A 48 -10.21 -7.07 -3.75
N PHE A 49 -9.09 -7.12 -4.49
CA PHE A 49 -8.19 -8.25 -4.57
C PHE A 49 -6.80 -7.84 -4.09
N ALA A 50 -6.20 -8.65 -3.23
CA ALA A 50 -4.83 -8.48 -2.77
C ALA A 50 -4.03 -9.74 -3.08
N SER A 51 -2.86 -9.56 -3.68
CA SER A 51 -1.87 -10.61 -3.91
C SER A 51 -0.52 -10.12 -3.43
N TYR A 52 0.23 -10.96 -2.69
CA TYR A 52 1.64 -10.68 -2.44
C TYR A 52 2.49 -11.47 -3.42
N THR A 53 3.48 -10.82 -4.04
CA THR A 53 4.46 -11.49 -4.88
C THR A 53 5.68 -11.80 -4.03
N TRP A 54 5.98 -13.08 -3.81
CA TRP A 54 7.30 -13.45 -3.28
C TRP A 54 8.22 -13.70 -4.47
N GLU A 55 9.28 -12.91 -4.62
CA GLU A 55 10.25 -12.92 -5.74
C GLU A 55 10.85 -14.29 -6.10
N TYR A 56 10.65 -15.34 -5.29
CA TYR A 56 11.31 -16.64 -5.45
C TYR A 56 10.37 -17.84 -5.52
N THR A 57 9.04 -17.66 -5.39
CA THR A 57 8.10 -18.79 -5.48
C THR A 57 6.87 -18.40 -6.27
N HIS A 58 6.46 -19.23 -7.24
CA HIS A 58 5.22 -19.07 -8.00
C HIS A 58 3.94 -19.30 -7.17
N HIS A 59 3.97 -18.97 -5.87
CA HIS A 59 2.80 -19.04 -5.01
C HIS A 59 1.97 -17.77 -5.17
N TRP A 60 0.78 -17.94 -5.74
CA TRP A 60 -0.24 -16.91 -5.80
C TRP A 60 -1.18 -17.11 -4.61
N ASP A 61 -0.95 -16.42 -3.50
CA ASP A 61 -2.03 -16.22 -2.54
C ASP A 61 -2.83 -14.99 -2.98
N ILE A 62 -4.08 -15.24 -3.34
CA ILE A 62 -5.04 -14.21 -3.71
C ILE A 62 -6.12 -14.19 -2.65
N ARG A 63 -6.25 -13.04 -1.98
CA ARG A 63 -7.34 -12.76 -1.06
C ARG A 63 -8.28 -11.76 -1.70
N TRP A 64 -9.56 -11.91 -1.39
CA TRP A 64 -10.59 -11.04 -1.94
C TRP A 64 -11.65 -10.70 -0.89
N THR A 65 -12.27 -9.55 -1.08
CA THR A 65 -13.42 -9.09 -0.29
C THR A 65 -14.27 -8.14 -1.13
N ARG A 66 -15.40 -7.69 -0.58
CA ARG A 66 -16.19 -6.58 -1.12
C ARG A 66 -16.30 -5.45 -0.11
N THR A 67 -16.45 -4.25 -0.63
CA THR A 67 -16.66 -3.07 0.21
C THR A 67 -18.08 -3.01 0.77
N ASP A 68 -18.21 -2.48 2.00
CA ASP A 68 -19.50 -2.18 2.63
C ASP A 68 -20.19 -0.95 2.00
N ALA A 69 -21.33 -0.53 2.57
CA ALA A 69 -22.08 0.64 2.10
C ALA A 69 -21.28 1.96 2.18
N GLU A 70 -20.28 2.02 3.06
CA GLU A 70 -19.36 3.15 3.21
C GLU A 70 -18.08 2.97 2.36
N GLY A 71 -18.03 1.96 1.48
CA GLY A 71 -16.88 1.70 0.63
C GLY A 71 -15.69 1.09 1.36
N ARG A 72 -15.83 0.67 2.61
CA ARG A 72 -14.72 0.16 3.43
C ARG A 72 -14.52 -1.33 3.21
N PHE A 73 -13.28 -1.78 3.27
CA PHE A 73 -12.93 -3.19 3.18
C PHE A 73 -11.91 -3.60 4.25
N VAL A 74 -11.94 -4.89 4.57
CA VAL A 74 -10.93 -5.57 5.40
C VAL A 74 -10.58 -6.89 4.71
N ILE A 75 -9.28 -7.13 4.52
CA ILE A 75 -8.73 -8.42 4.09
C ILE A 75 -7.84 -8.93 5.21
N PRO A 76 -8.13 -10.10 5.82
CA PRO A 76 -7.27 -10.66 6.85
C PRO A 76 -5.89 -11.01 6.30
N GLY A 77 -4.86 -10.77 7.10
CA GLY A 77 -3.49 -11.21 6.86
C GLY A 77 -3.31 -12.71 7.11
N HIS A 78 -2.06 -13.15 7.12
CA HIS A 78 -1.65 -14.51 7.51
C HIS A 78 -1.23 -14.59 8.95
#